data_AF-A0A2R9AMN7-F1
#
_entry.id   AF-A0A2R9AMN7-F1
#
_cell.length_a   1.000
_cell.length_b   1.000
_cell.length_c   1.000
_cell.angle_alpha   90.00
_cell.angle_beta   90.00
_cell.angle_gamma   90.00
#
_symmetry.space_group_name_H-M   'P 1'
#
loop_
_entity.id
_entity.type
_entity.pdbx_description
1 polymer ?
#
loop_
_entity_poly.entity_id
_entity_poly.type
_entity_poly.pdbx_seq_one_letter_code
_entity_poly.pdbx_strand_id
1 'polypeptide(L)'
;MVSSGKKYSRKSGKPSVEDQFTRAYDFETEDKKDLSGSEEDVIEGKTAVIEKRRKKRSSAGVALLAKRKRLEMYTKASLKTSNQKIEHVWKTQQDQRQKLNQEYSQQFLTLFQQWDLDMQKAEEQEEKILNMFRQQQKILQQSRIVQSQRLKTIKQLYEQFIKSMEELEKNHDNLLTGAQNEFKKEMAMLQKKIMMETVSDHIEIEKIRIDISNEIFYLLK
;
A
#
# COMPACT_ATOMS: atom_id res chain seq x y z
N MET A 1 -24.85 -17.71 -0.10
CA MET A 1 -25.57 -17.68 -1.40
C MET A 1 -24.55 -17.93 -2.51
N VAL A 2 -24.78 -19.03 -3.23
CA VAL A 2 -24.49 -19.38 -4.64
C VAL A 2 -23.26 -18.75 -5.34
N SER A 3 -22.38 -19.65 -5.78
CA SER A 3 -21.36 -19.51 -6.81
C SER A 3 -21.96 -19.50 -8.23
N SER A 4 -21.33 -18.82 -9.19
CA SER A 4 -21.28 -19.25 -10.60
C SER A 4 -20.27 -18.43 -11.40
N GLY A 5 -19.30 -19.14 -11.99
CA GLY A 5 -18.36 -18.58 -12.95
C GLY A 5 -18.83 -18.72 -14.40
N LYS A 6 -18.11 -18.08 -15.31
CA LYS A 6 -17.84 -18.63 -16.66
C LYS A 6 -16.62 -17.99 -17.29
N LYS A 7 -15.73 -18.87 -17.76
CA LYS A 7 -14.51 -18.61 -18.54
C LYS A 7 -14.87 -18.20 -19.97
N TYR A 8 -14.05 -17.33 -20.56
CA TYR A 8 -13.71 -17.40 -21.98
C TYR A 8 -12.20 -17.20 -22.16
N SER A 9 -11.57 -18.22 -22.72
CA SER A 9 -10.22 -18.16 -23.27
C SER A 9 -10.26 -17.67 -24.71
N ARG A 10 -9.39 -16.73 -25.11
CA ARG A 10 -8.69 -16.84 -26.39
C ARG A 10 -7.42 -15.98 -26.38
N LYS A 11 -6.32 -16.65 -26.75
CA LYS A 11 -4.96 -16.16 -26.92
C LYS A 11 -4.88 -15.06 -28.00
N SER A 12 -4.07 -14.04 -27.75
CA SER A 12 -3.15 -13.51 -28.77
C SER A 12 -1.82 -13.20 -28.08
N GLY A 13 -0.84 -14.08 -28.29
CA GLY A 13 0.52 -13.84 -27.86
C GLY A 13 1.07 -12.67 -28.66
N LYS A 14 1.23 -11.52 -28.01
CA LYS A 14 2.14 -10.49 -28.49
C LYS A 14 3.56 -10.98 -28.16
N PRO A 15 4.49 -11.05 -29.12
CA PRO A 15 5.88 -11.34 -28.78
C PRO A 15 6.41 -10.25 -27.83
N SER A 16 7.28 -10.64 -26.89
CA SER A 16 7.94 -9.72 -25.97
C SER A 16 8.65 -8.64 -26.78
N VAL A 17 8.71 -7.43 -26.22
CA VAL A 17 9.45 -6.30 -26.80
C VAL A 17 10.93 -6.68 -26.98
N GLU A 18 11.49 -7.59 -26.17
CA GLU A 18 12.83 -8.15 -26.41
C GLU A 18 12.99 -8.83 -27.79
N ASP A 19 11.96 -9.54 -28.26
CA ASP A 19 11.98 -10.35 -29.48
C ASP A 19 11.91 -9.46 -30.75
N GLN A 20 11.40 -8.23 -30.63
CA GLN A 20 11.43 -7.23 -31.70
C GLN A 20 12.80 -6.54 -31.81
N PHE A 21 13.53 -6.39 -30.71
CA PHE A 21 14.86 -5.79 -30.73
C PHE A 21 15.94 -6.75 -31.22
N THR A 22 15.78 -8.06 -31.02
CA THR A 22 16.72 -9.05 -31.58
C THR A 22 16.59 -9.18 -33.09
N ARG A 23 15.38 -8.99 -33.64
CA ARG A 23 15.11 -9.15 -35.08
C ARG A 23 15.59 -7.99 -35.96
N ALA A 24 15.90 -6.83 -35.38
CA ALA A 24 16.35 -5.67 -36.13
C ALA A 24 17.87 -5.67 -36.40
N TYR A 25 18.62 -6.60 -35.81
CA TYR A 25 20.08 -6.65 -35.90
C TYR A 25 20.60 -8.06 -36.20
N ASP A 26 19.94 -8.75 -37.16
CA ASP A 26 20.45 -9.99 -37.74
C ASP A 26 21.06 -9.68 -39.12
N PHE A 27 22.30 -9.16 -39.11
CA PHE A 27 23.12 -9.13 -40.32
C PHE A 27 23.74 -10.52 -40.42
N GLU A 28 23.06 -11.38 -41.18
CA GLU A 28 23.48 -12.75 -41.46
C GLU A 28 25.00 -12.82 -41.65
N THR A 29 25.63 -13.60 -40.78
CA THR A 29 27.01 -14.02 -40.91
C THR A 29 27.06 -15.25 -41.81
N GLU A 30 26.60 -15.11 -43.05
CA GLU A 30 26.61 -16.22 -43.99
C GLU A 30 26.95 -15.71 -45.39
N ASP A 31 28.23 -15.43 -45.60
CA ASP A 31 28.92 -15.64 -46.87
C ASP A 31 30.43 -15.64 -46.64
N LYS A 32 30.90 -16.56 -45.78
CA LYS A 32 32.22 -17.17 -45.97
C LYS A 32 32.05 -18.34 -46.93
N LYS A 33 31.73 -18.03 -48.19
CA LYS A 33 31.93 -18.97 -49.28
C LYS A 33 33.35 -18.75 -49.78
N ASP A 34 34.20 -19.70 -49.47
CA ASP A 34 35.52 -19.86 -50.05
C ASP A 34 35.42 -19.81 -51.58
N LEU A 35 35.72 -18.66 -52.18
CA LEU A 35 36.05 -18.58 -53.60
C LEU A 35 37.51 -19.00 -53.78
N SER A 36 37.77 -20.26 -53.44
CA SER A 36 38.99 -21.00 -53.76
C SER A 36 38.58 -22.18 -54.63
N GLY A 37 38.53 -21.92 -55.94
CA GLY A 37 38.27 -22.92 -56.97
C GLY A 37 38.98 -22.53 -58.26
N SER A 38 40.30 -22.63 -58.24
CA SER A 38 41.12 -22.67 -59.44
C SER A 38 41.52 -24.12 -59.66
N GLU A 39 40.90 -24.79 -60.62
CA GLU A 39 41.59 -25.80 -61.44
C GLU A 39 41.13 -25.59 -62.90
N GLU A 40 42.06 -25.09 -63.71
CA GLU A 40 41.99 -25.18 -65.17
C GLU A 40 42.03 -26.66 -65.55
N ASP A 41 41.07 -27.10 -66.37
CA ASP A 41 41.11 -28.39 -67.05
C ASP A 41 42.39 -28.49 -67.88
N VAL A 42 43.31 -29.32 -67.41
CA VAL A 42 44.47 -29.80 -68.17
C VAL A 42 43.96 -30.82 -69.19
N ILE A 43 43.72 -30.38 -70.42
CA ILE A 43 43.57 -31.28 -71.57
C ILE A 43 44.98 -31.72 -71.99
N GLU A 44 45.45 -32.82 -71.40
CA GLU A 44 46.61 -33.57 -71.92
C GLU A 44 46.11 -34.67 -72.86
N GLY A 45 46.21 -34.42 -74.16
CA GLY A 45 45.70 -35.30 -75.21
C GLY A 45 46.55 -35.27 -76.48
N LYS A 46 47.72 -35.92 -76.42
CA LYS A 46 48.50 -36.51 -77.52
C LYS A 46 48.97 -35.61 -78.67
N THR A 47 50.27 -35.32 -78.61
CA THR A 47 51.13 -34.90 -79.70
C THR A 47 51.20 -35.95 -80.82
N ALA A 48 50.77 -35.58 -82.03
CA ALA A 48 51.18 -36.22 -83.26
C ALA A 48 52.41 -35.50 -83.84
N VAL A 49 53.43 -36.30 -84.10
CA VAL A 49 54.71 -36.01 -84.75
C VAL A 49 54.52 -35.27 -86.07
N ILE A 50 55.03 -34.03 -86.19
CA ILE A 50 55.65 -33.55 -87.45
C ILE A 50 56.88 -32.72 -87.09
N GLU A 51 58.02 -33.34 -87.33
CA GLU A 51 59.35 -32.76 -87.36
C GLU A 51 59.47 -31.75 -88.52
N LYS A 52 60.34 -30.75 -88.31
CA LYS A 52 60.96 -29.86 -89.31
C LYS A 52 60.20 -28.57 -89.65
N ARG A 53 60.46 -27.53 -88.84
CA ARG A 53 61.02 -26.29 -89.39
C ARG A 53 61.74 -25.44 -88.35
N ARG A 54 62.94 -25.02 -88.77
CA ARG A 54 63.93 -24.21 -88.07
C ARG A 54 63.35 -23.00 -87.29
N LYS A 55 64.11 -22.63 -86.26
CA LYS A 55 64.59 -21.25 -85.96
C LYS A 55 63.94 -20.57 -84.75
N LYS A 56 64.73 -20.49 -83.67
CA LYS A 56 64.59 -19.65 -82.46
C LYS A 56 63.22 -19.79 -81.78
N ARG A 57 63.21 -20.26 -80.51
CA ARG A 57 62.28 -19.63 -79.54
C ARG A 57 62.59 -18.15 -79.66
N SER A 58 61.73 -17.41 -80.35
CA SER A 58 61.92 -15.98 -80.51
C SER A 58 61.97 -15.43 -79.09
N SER A 59 62.87 -14.48 -78.85
CA SER A 59 62.91 -13.71 -77.60
C SER A 59 61.52 -13.26 -77.14
N ALA A 60 60.57 -13.13 -78.08
CA ALA A 60 59.16 -12.87 -77.85
C ALA A 60 58.44 -13.86 -76.90
N GLY A 61 58.65 -15.18 -76.99
CA GLY A 61 57.93 -16.15 -76.14
C GLY A 61 58.34 -16.10 -74.65
N VAL A 62 59.64 -15.94 -74.39
CA VAL A 62 60.18 -15.76 -73.03
C VAL A 62 59.78 -14.39 -72.47
N ALA A 63 59.80 -13.35 -73.30
CA ALA A 63 59.34 -12.02 -72.92
C ALA A 63 57.84 -11.99 -72.57
N LEU A 64 56.99 -12.74 -73.29
CA LEU A 64 55.57 -12.87 -72.98
C LEU A 64 55.32 -13.53 -71.61
N LEU A 65 56.02 -14.62 -71.30
CA LEU A 65 55.94 -15.29 -69.99
C LEU A 65 56.43 -14.39 -68.85
N ALA A 66 57.54 -13.67 -69.04
CA ALA A 66 58.03 -12.72 -68.04
C ALA A 66 57.05 -11.56 -67.82
N LYS A 67 56.43 -11.04 -68.89
CA LYS A 67 55.39 -10.00 -68.80
C LYS A 67 54.14 -10.52 -68.08
N ARG A 68 53.72 -11.76 -68.35
CA ARG A 68 52.61 -12.42 -67.65
C ARG A 68 52.90 -12.54 -66.14
N LYS A 69 54.04 -13.12 -65.74
CA LYS A 69 54.41 -13.24 -64.31
C LYS A 69 54.47 -11.89 -63.60
N ARG A 70 55.00 -10.85 -64.27
CA ARG A 70 55.04 -9.50 -63.70
C ARG A 70 53.64 -8.93 -63.49
N LEU A 71 52.74 -9.12 -64.44
CA LEU A 71 51.34 -8.71 -64.30
C LEU A 71 50.63 -9.48 -63.18
N GLU A 72 50.81 -10.81 -63.10
CA GLU A 72 50.24 -11.63 -62.02
C GLU A 72 50.71 -11.17 -60.63
N MET A 73 52.01 -10.94 -60.45
CA MET A 73 52.56 -10.42 -59.18
C MET A 73 52.00 -9.05 -58.84
N TYR A 74 51.92 -8.14 -59.82
CA TYR A 74 51.36 -6.81 -59.63
C TYR A 74 49.88 -6.86 -59.25
N THR A 75 49.07 -7.64 -59.97
CA THR A 75 47.64 -7.81 -59.69
C THR A 75 47.43 -8.42 -58.31
N LYS A 76 48.22 -9.44 -57.92
CA LYS A 76 48.14 -10.07 -56.59
C LYS A 76 48.48 -9.07 -55.47
N ALA A 77 49.55 -8.28 -55.64
CA ALA A 77 49.93 -7.26 -54.66
C ALA A 77 48.86 -6.17 -54.54
N SER A 78 48.33 -5.70 -55.68
CA SER A 78 47.27 -4.69 -55.72
C SER A 78 45.98 -5.17 -55.05
N LEU A 79 45.53 -6.41 -55.34
CA LEU A 79 44.38 -7.02 -54.69
C LEU A 79 44.57 -7.16 -53.18
N LYS A 80 45.75 -7.61 -52.73
CA LYS A 80 46.05 -7.71 -51.29
C LYS A 80 45.95 -6.35 -50.60
N THR A 81 46.55 -5.31 -51.18
CA THR A 81 46.49 -3.95 -50.62
C THR A 81 45.07 -3.39 -50.63
N SER A 82 44.28 -3.67 -51.67
CA SER A 82 42.87 -3.26 -51.74
C SER A 82 42.03 -3.95 -50.66
N ASN A 83 42.18 -5.27 -50.48
CA ASN A 83 41.46 -6.02 -49.45
C ASN A 83 41.82 -5.53 -48.03
N GLN A 84 43.09 -5.24 -47.75
CA GLN A 84 43.49 -4.66 -46.47
C GLN A 84 42.84 -3.31 -46.19
N LYS A 85 42.65 -2.46 -47.21
CA LYS A 85 41.94 -1.18 -47.06
C LYS A 85 40.46 -1.40 -46.74
N ILE A 86 39.82 -2.35 -47.41
CA ILE A 86 38.41 -2.69 -47.16
C ILE A 86 38.24 -3.22 -45.73
N GLU A 87 39.09 -4.16 -45.30
CA GLU A 87 39.07 -4.68 -43.93
C GLU A 87 39.27 -3.58 -42.88
N HIS A 88 40.20 -2.66 -43.12
CA HIS A 88 40.45 -1.55 -42.20
C HIS A 88 39.21 -0.64 -42.06
N VAL A 89 38.54 -0.30 -43.17
CA VAL A 89 37.30 0.49 -43.15
C VAL A 89 36.19 -0.26 -42.40
N TRP A 90 36.03 -1.56 -42.68
CA TRP A 90 35.05 -2.40 -41.99
C TRP A 90 35.29 -2.42 -40.48
N LYS A 91 36.54 -2.65 -40.06
CA LYS A 91 36.91 -2.69 -38.64
C LYS A 91 36.71 -1.34 -37.95
N THR A 92 37.09 -0.25 -38.60
CA THR A 92 36.85 1.11 -38.08
C THR A 92 35.36 1.36 -37.85
N GLN A 93 34.49 0.95 -38.77
CA GLN A 93 33.05 1.09 -38.59
C GLN A 93 32.49 0.20 -37.47
N GLN A 94 32.99 -1.03 -37.35
CA GLN A 94 32.61 -1.93 -36.27
C GLN A 94 32.98 -1.34 -34.90
N ASP A 95 34.19 -0.81 -34.77
CA ASP A 95 34.69 -0.20 -33.54
C ASP A 95 33.85 1.05 -33.17
N GLN A 96 33.48 1.88 -34.15
CA GLN A 96 32.60 3.03 -33.93
C GLN A 96 31.21 2.62 -33.41
N ARG A 97 30.60 1.59 -34.00
CA ARG A 97 29.29 1.07 -33.53
C ARG A 97 29.38 0.49 -32.11
N GLN A 98 30.45 -0.26 -31.82
CA GLN A 98 30.67 -0.79 -30.47
C GLN A 98 30.87 0.33 -29.45
N LYS A 99 31.63 1.37 -29.79
CA LYS A 99 31.85 2.52 -28.92
C LYS A 99 30.53 3.22 -28.59
N LEU A 100 29.70 3.49 -29.60
CA LEU A 100 28.38 4.11 -29.39
C LEU A 100 27.51 3.26 -28.46
N ASN A 101 27.46 1.94 -28.69
CA ASN A 101 26.72 1.03 -27.84
C ASN A 101 27.22 1.04 -26.39
N GLN A 102 28.54 1.07 -26.18
CA GLN A 102 29.14 1.14 -24.84
C GLN A 102 28.78 2.45 -24.13
N GLU A 103 28.86 3.59 -24.83
CA GLU A 103 28.51 4.90 -24.29
C GLU A 103 27.06 4.95 -23.82
N TYR A 104 26.12 4.46 -24.63
CA TYR A 104 24.70 4.41 -24.24
C TYR A 104 24.42 3.36 -23.17
N SER A 105 25.07 2.19 -23.24
CA SER A 105 24.91 1.15 -22.20
C SER A 105 25.34 1.69 -20.83
N GLN A 106 26.41 2.48 -20.78
CA GLN A 106 26.85 3.11 -19.54
C GLN A 106 25.83 4.14 -19.03
N GLN A 107 25.24 4.93 -19.91
CA GLN A 107 24.18 5.88 -19.52
C GLN A 107 22.95 5.15 -18.96
N PHE A 108 22.49 4.09 -19.63
CA PHE A 108 21.40 3.25 -19.13
C PHE A 108 21.73 2.62 -17.78
N LEU A 109 22.94 2.10 -17.62
CA LEU A 109 23.38 1.51 -16.35
C LEU A 109 23.32 2.52 -15.21
N THR A 110 23.79 3.75 -15.43
CA THR A 110 23.72 4.81 -14.41
C THR A 110 22.28 5.15 -14.04
N LEU A 111 21.37 5.21 -15.02
CA LEU A 111 19.94 5.45 -14.75
C LEU A 111 19.32 4.30 -13.94
N PHE A 112 19.64 3.05 -14.26
CA PHE A 112 19.12 1.90 -13.52
C PHE A 112 19.65 1.84 -12.09
N GLN A 113 20.94 2.14 -11.88
CA GLN A 113 21.51 2.22 -10.53
C GLN A 113 20.84 3.32 -9.69
N GLN A 114 20.61 4.48 -10.30
CA GLN A 114 19.93 5.58 -9.61
C GLN A 114 18.48 5.20 -9.26
N TRP A 115 17.76 4.58 -10.19
CA TRP A 115 16.39 4.12 -9.94
C TRP A 115 16.36 3.08 -8.82
N ASP A 116 17.25 2.10 -8.81
CA ASP A 116 17.34 1.08 -7.75
C ASP A 116 17.55 1.72 -6.36
N LEU A 117 18.48 2.68 -6.27
CA LEU A 117 18.69 3.44 -5.03
C LEU A 117 17.45 4.23 -4.59
N ASP A 118 16.72 4.84 -5.53
CA ASP A 118 15.53 5.60 -5.21
C ASP A 118 14.35 4.71 -4.81
N MET A 119 14.27 3.48 -5.33
CA MET A 119 13.32 2.46 -4.86
C MET A 119 13.65 1.98 -3.45
N GLN A 120 14.92 1.74 -3.14
CA GLN A 120 15.34 1.38 -1.76
C GLN A 120 14.98 2.49 -0.77
N LYS A 121 15.22 3.77 -1.11
CA LYS A 121 14.79 4.90 -0.27
C LYS A 121 13.27 4.96 -0.12
N ALA A 122 12.52 4.67 -1.18
CA ALA A 122 11.05 4.65 -1.11
C ALA A 122 10.55 3.58 -0.13
N GLU A 123 11.16 2.39 -0.16
CA GLU A 123 10.87 1.30 0.78
C GLU A 123 11.15 1.71 2.24
N GLU A 124 12.28 2.36 2.51
CA GLU A 124 12.60 2.88 3.86
C GLU A 124 11.57 3.91 4.36
N GLN A 125 11.06 4.77 3.47
CA GLN A 125 10.03 5.75 3.83
C GLN A 125 8.67 5.08 4.07
N GLU A 126 8.32 4.08 3.26
CA GLU A 126 7.12 3.27 3.46
C GLU A 126 7.13 2.60 4.84
N GLU A 127 8.25 2.01 5.24
CA GLU A 127 8.38 1.37 6.55
C GLU A 127 8.19 2.38 7.71
N LYS A 128 8.77 3.58 7.59
CA LYS A 128 8.58 4.66 8.58
C LYS A 128 7.11 5.06 8.72
N ILE A 129 6.42 5.24 7.58
CA ILE A 129 5.00 5.59 7.57
C ILE A 129 4.17 4.46 8.18
N LEU A 130 4.45 3.21 7.82
CA LEU A 130 3.75 2.04 8.36
C LEU A 130 3.92 1.95 9.89
N ASN A 131 5.13 2.23 10.40
CA ASN A 131 5.40 2.23 11.84
C ASN A 131 4.66 3.34 12.58
N MET A 132 4.65 4.57 12.04
CA MET A 132 3.86 5.67 12.60
C MET A 132 2.36 5.35 12.59
N PHE A 133 1.86 4.79 11.50
CA PHE A 133 0.46 4.39 11.39
C PHE A 133 0.08 3.32 12.42
N ARG A 134 0.92 2.29 12.63
CA ARG A 134 0.71 1.27 13.67
C ARG A 134 0.65 1.87 15.07
N GLN A 135 1.51 2.86 15.37
CA GLN A 135 1.48 3.56 16.65
C GLN A 135 0.19 4.37 16.82
N GLN A 136 -0.20 5.15 15.81
CA GLN A 136 -1.46 5.92 15.82
C GLN A 136 -2.69 5.01 15.97
N GLN A 137 -2.71 3.87 15.29
CA GLN A 137 -3.77 2.88 15.42
C GLN A 137 -3.92 2.38 16.86
N LYS A 138 -2.81 2.11 17.57
CA LYS A 138 -2.84 1.70 18.98
C LYS A 138 -3.40 2.81 19.89
N ILE A 139 -2.95 4.05 19.69
CA ILE A 139 -3.43 5.20 20.47
C ILE A 139 -4.94 5.39 20.28
N LEU A 140 -5.42 5.30 19.04
CA LEU A 140 -6.84 5.45 18.72
C LEU A 140 -7.67 4.33 19.36
N GLN A 141 -7.21 3.08 19.28
CA GLN A 141 -7.86 1.93 19.92
C GLN A 141 -7.93 2.10 21.44
N GLN A 142 -6.84 2.52 22.08
CA GLN A 142 -6.80 2.77 23.52
C GLN A 142 -7.75 3.89 23.93
N SER A 143 -7.77 5.00 23.17
CA SER A 143 -8.69 6.11 23.41
C SER A 143 -10.16 5.65 23.38
N ARG A 144 -10.53 4.82 22.40
CA ARG A 144 -11.89 4.25 22.30
C ARG A 144 -12.25 3.38 23.51
N ILE A 145 -11.30 2.57 24.01
CA ILE A 145 -11.51 1.75 25.21
C ILE A 145 -11.73 2.64 26.42
N VAL A 146 -10.89 3.65 26.62
CA VAL A 146 -11.00 4.59 27.75
C VAL A 146 -12.34 5.35 27.70
N GLN A 147 -12.75 5.85 26.54
CA GLN A 147 -14.04 6.53 26.38
C GLN A 147 -15.22 5.61 26.71
N SER A 148 -15.21 4.38 26.22
CA SER A 148 -16.26 3.40 26.51
C SER A 148 -16.34 3.10 28.01
N GLN A 149 -15.19 2.97 28.68
CA GLN A 149 -15.13 2.75 30.12
C GLN A 149 -15.64 3.95 30.91
N ARG A 150 -15.28 5.19 30.51
CA ARG A 150 -15.80 6.41 31.14
C ARG A 150 -17.31 6.51 31.04
N LEU A 151 -17.89 6.20 29.87
CA LEU A 151 -19.33 6.19 29.69
C LEU A 151 -20.01 5.16 30.61
N LYS A 152 -19.42 3.97 30.75
CA LYS A 152 -19.90 2.95 31.69
C LYS A 152 -19.90 3.45 33.13
N THR A 153 -18.82 4.11 33.56
CA THR A 153 -18.73 4.69 34.91
C THR A 153 -19.77 5.80 35.13
N ILE A 154 -19.96 6.69 34.16
CA ILE A 154 -21.00 7.74 34.23
C ILE A 154 -22.39 7.12 34.38
N LYS A 155 -22.70 6.10 33.59
CA LYS A 155 -23.98 5.39 33.66
C LYS A 155 -24.20 4.77 35.04
N GLN A 156 -23.19 4.10 35.58
CA GLN A 156 -23.26 3.48 36.91
C GLN A 156 -23.47 4.53 38.01
N LEU A 157 -22.79 5.68 37.92
CA LEU A 157 -22.96 6.76 38.88
C LEU A 157 -24.39 7.33 38.84
N TYR A 158 -24.94 7.50 37.64
CA TYR A 158 -26.32 7.95 37.48
C TYR A 158 -27.33 6.94 38.05
N GLU A 159 -27.16 5.64 37.76
CA GLU A 159 -28.00 4.57 38.32
C GLU A 159 -27.95 4.56 39.86
N GLN A 160 -26.76 4.78 40.44
CA GLN A 160 -26.60 4.90 41.90
C GLN A 160 -27.31 6.14 42.46
N PHE A 161 -27.17 7.30 41.80
CA PHE A 161 -27.80 8.54 42.23
C PHE A 161 -29.33 8.40 42.30
N ILE A 162 -29.95 7.81 41.27
CA ILE A 162 -31.40 7.57 41.26
C ILE A 162 -31.80 6.65 42.41
N LYS A 163 -31.08 5.54 42.62
CA LYS A 163 -31.36 4.62 43.72
C LYS A 163 -31.26 5.28 45.09
N SER A 164 -30.26 6.14 45.31
CA SER A 164 -30.12 6.90 46.56
C SER A 164 -31.25 7.91 46.77
N MET A 165 -31.74 8.54 45.69
CA MET A 165 -32.90 9.42 45.76
C MET A 165 -34.17 8.67 46.14
N GLU A 166 -34.40 7.49 45.55
CA GLU A 166 -35.55 6.62 45.90
C GLU A 166 -35.50 6.16 47.37
N GLU A 167 -34.32 5.87 47.89
CA GLU A 167 -34.14 5.50 49.30
C GLU A 167 -34.36 6.69 50.24
N LEU A 168 -33.89 7.87 49.86
CA LEU A 168 -34.12 9.10 50.60
C LEU A 168 -35.61 9.46 50.66
N GLU A 169 -36.34 9.33 49.55
CA GLU A 169 -37.78 9.56 49.49
C GLU A 169 -38.54 8.63 50.45
N LYS A 170 -38.22 7.33 50.46
CA LYS A 170 -38.81 6.38 51.41
C LYS A 170 -38.53 6.75 52.87
N ASN A 171 -37.32 7.25 53.16
CA ASN A 171 -36.99 7.69 54.51
C ASN A 171 -37.79 8.94 54.92
N HIS A 172 -37.98 9.88 53.99
CA HIS A 172 -38.83 11.06 54.22
C HIS A 172 -40.30 10.69 54.44
N ASP A 173 -40.85 9.73 53.69
CA ASP A 173 -42.22 9.25 53.91
C ASP A 173 -42.42 8.69 55.32
N ASN A 174 -41.44 7.92 55.82
CA ASN A 174 -41.46 7.38 57.18
C ASN A 174 -41.42 8.49 58.24
N LEU A 175 -40.52 9.47 58.07
CA LEU A 175 -40.41 10.63 58.98
C LEU A 175 -41.69 11.47 58.98
N LEU A 176 -42.25 11.75 57.80
CA LEU A 176 -43.49 12.50 57.63
C LEU A 176 -44.66 11.77 58.30
N THR A 177 -44.76 10.46 58.12
CA THR A 177 -45.77 9.63 58.78
C THR A 177 -45.62 9.68 60.31
N GLY A 178 -44.38 9.64 60.81
CA GLY A 178 -44.07 9.82 62.23
C GLY A 178 -44.57 11.16 62.78
N ALA A 179 -44.15 12.26 62.14
CA ALA A 179 -44.55 13.61 62.53
C ALA A 179 -46.08 13.81 62.45
N GLN A 180 -46.74 13.27 61.42
CA GLN A 180 -48.20 13.34 61.29
C GLN A 180 -48.92 12.58 62.41
N ASN A 181 -48.39 11.43 62.84
CA ASN A 181 -48.94 10.68 63.95
C ASN A 181 -48.77 11.40 65.30
N GLU A 182 -47.63 12.07 65.52
CA GLU A 182 -47.41 12.92 66.69
C GLU A 182 -48.38 14.10 66.71
N PHE A 183 -48.52 14.81 65.59
CA PHE A 183 -49.49 15.91 65.46
C PHE A 183 -50.93 15.46 65.77
N LYS A 184 -51.34 14.29 65.26
CA LYS A 184 -52.67 13.71 65.60
C LYS A 184 -52.82 13.45 67.10
N LYS A 185 -51.78 12.97 67.79
CA LYS A 185 -51.81 12.78 69.25
C LYS A 185 -51.92 14.11 69.99
N GLU A 186 -51.16 15.12 69.58
CA GLU A 186 -51.23 16.46 70.16
C GLU A 186 -52.62 17.09 70.00
N MET A 187 -53.20 16.98 68.80
CA MET A 187 -54.58 17.44 68.55
C MET A 187 -55.60 16.72 69.41
N ALA A 188 -55.48 15.40 69.59
CA ALA A 188 -56.35 14.64 70.47
C ALA A 188 -56.20 15.04 71.95
N MET A 189 -54.96 15.28 72.41
CA MET A 189 -54.70 15.77 73.77
C MET A 189 -55.29 17.17 73.99
N LEU A 190 -55.14 18.07 73.00
CA LEU A 190 -55.74 19.40 73.03
C LEU A 190 -57.27 19.33 73.08
N GLN A 191 -57.89 18.53 72.23
CA GLN A 191 -59.35 18.34 72.23
C GLN A 191 -59.84 17.80 73.58
N LYS A 192 -59.15 16.80 74.14
CA LYS A 192 -59.47 16.25 75.46
C LYS A 192 -59.34 17.31 76.56
N LYS A 193 -58.29 18.14 76.52
CA LYS A 193 -58.06 19.23 77.48
C LYS A 193 -59.20 20.25 77.43
N ILE A 194 -59.58 20.73 76.24
CA ILE A 194 -60.70 21.67 76.05
C ILE A 194 -62.01 21.09 76.62
N MET A 195 -62.31 19.81 76.35
CA MET A 195 -63.50 19.15 76.90
C MET A 195 -63.49 19.09 78.42
N MET A 196 -62.36 18.72 79.04
CA MET A 196 -62.24 18.68 80.50
C MET A 196 -62.39 20.05 81.15
N GLU A 197 -61.75 21.08 80.60
CA GLU A 197 -61.82 22.46 81.10
C GLU A 197 -63.26 22.99 81.03
N THR A 198 -63.94 22.82 79.88
CA THR A 198 -65.34 23.29 79.70
C THR A 198 -66.31 22.61 80.69
N VAL A 199 -66.13 21.31 80.96
CA VAL A 199 -66.95 20.59 81.96
C VAL A 199 -66.66 21.08 83.38
N SER A 200 -65.38 21.31 83.71
CA SER A 200 -64.99 21.87 85.00
C SER A 200 -65.60 23.24 85.23
N ASP A 201 -65.48 24.14 84.25
CA ASP A 201 -66.06 25.49 84.29
C ASP A 201 -67.59 25.42 84.48
N HIS A 202 -68.28 24.52 83.76
CA HIS A 202 -69.72 24.33 83.92
C HIS A 202 -70.08 23.86 85.34
N ILE A 203 -69.33 22.91 85.91
CA ILE A 203 -69.57 22.44 87.28
C ILE A 203 -69.35 23.56 88.30
N GLU A 204 -68.30 24.37 88.11
CA GLU A 204 -67.97 25.48 89.00
C GLU A 204 -69.03 26.59 88.93
N ILE A 205 -69.49 26.96 87.72
CA ILE A 205 -70.61 27.89 87.52
C ILE A 205 -71.89 27.37 88.19
N GLU A 206 -72.19 26.07 88.07
CA GLU A 206 -73.39 25.49 88.69
C GLU A 206 -73.30 25.49 90.22
N LYS A 207 -72.11 25.23 90.79
CA LYS A 207 -71.88 25.37 92.24
C LYS A 207 -72.12 26.80 92.70
N ILE A 208 -71.52 27.79 92.03
CA ILE A 208 -71.72 29.21 92.34
C ILE A 208 -73.21 29.57 92.25
N ARG A 209 -73.92 29.09 91.23
CA ARG A 209 -75.37 29.31 91.09
C ARG A 209 -76.15 28.73 92.26
N ILE A 210 -75.83 27.51 92.69
CA ILE A 210 -76.47 26.85 93.84
C ILE A 210 -76.19 27.64 95.12
N ASP A 211 -74.94 28.06 95.35
CA ASP A 211 -74.55 28.83 96.53
C ASP A 211 -75.31 30.17 96.58
N ILE A 212 -75.36 30.91 95.46
CA ILE A 212 -76.17 32.14 95.36
C ILE A 212 -77.65 31.86 95.63
N SER A 213 -78.20 30.77 95.08
CA SER A 213 -79.61 30.40 95.28
C SER A 213 -79.92 30.08 96.73
N ASN A 214 -79.00 29.39 97.42
CA ASN A 214 -79.10 29.10 98.85
C ASN A 214 -79.00 30.38 99.69
N GLU A 215 -78.03 31.27 99.40
CA GLU A 215 -77.86 32.56 100.08
C GLU A 215 -79.13 33.43 99.97
N ILE A 216 -79.70 33.53 98.76
CA ILE A 216 -80.97 34.25 98.52
C ILE A 216 -82.12 33.63 99.31
N PHE A 217 -82.21 32.29 99.37
CA PHE A 217 -83.22 31.60 100.16
C PHE A 217 -83.10 31.88 101.66
N TYR A 218 -81.87 31.96 102.20
CA TYR A 218 -81.64 32.35 103.59
C TYR A 218 -82.00 33.81 103.88
N LEU A 219 -81.79 34.72 102.93
CA LEU A 219 -82.12 36.16 103.09
C LEU A 219 -83.62 36.49 102.96
N LEU A 220 -84.42 35.60 102.37
CA LEU A 220 -85.87 35.78 102.17
C LEU A 220 -86.73 35.16 103.29
N LYS A 221 -86.12 34.76 104.41
CA LYS A 221 -86.76 34.11 105.56
C LYS A 221 -86.60 34.94 106.83
#